data_AF-A0A2V6IH15-F1
#
_entry.id   AF-A0A2V6IH15-F1
#
_cell.length_a   1.000
_cell.length_b   1.000
_cell.length_c   1.000
_cell.angle_alpha   90.00
_cell.angle_beta   90.00
_cell.angle_gamma   90.00
#
_symmetry.space_group_name_H-M   'P 1'
#
loop_
_entity.id
_entity.type
_entity.pdbx_description
1 polymer ?
#
loop_
_entity_poly.entity_id
_entity_poly.type
_entity_poly.pdbx_seq_one_letter_code
_entity_poly.pdbx_strand_id
1 'polypeptide(L)'
;MKTFEEKWTAWLDGQLSGKELAEFEASLPDLEAAEAEKRDALRLGAFLKEQLATQALSNEEFFSHQLHERIARETEDRSRDRGTSNWWTIPRLVWSGAAALALFVVTTVVLMSQHQPGEQSEYLTQILNSRVDPAANPNATIYIFESKNDNKVTVLWTEGLQSLPADYAAK
;
A
#
# COMPACT_ATOMS: atom_id res chain seq x y z
N MET A 1 -6.46 17.26 32.20
CA MET A 1 -6.62 18.48 33.02
C MET A 1 -5.37 19.32 32.81
N LYS A 2 -5.49 20.64 32.57
CA LYS A 2 -4.32 21.51 32.47
C LYS A 2 -3.60 21.56 33.81
N THR A 3 -2.27 21.64 33.79
CA THR A 3 -1.47 21.83 35.01
C THR A 3 -1.62 23.25 35.55
N PHE A 4 -1.17 23.49 36.78
CA PHE A 4 -1.13 24.86 37.34
C PHE A 4 -0.27 25.78 36.46
N GLU A 5 0.91 25.33 36.04
CA GLU A 5 1.85 26.08 35.20
C GLU A 5 1.24 26.48 33.84
N GLU A 6 0.50 25.56 33.22
CA GLU A 6 -0.20 25.84 31.97
C GLU A 6 -1.31 26.89 32.15
N LYS A 7 -2.06 26.84 33.26
CA LYS A 7 -3.09 27.84 33.58
C LYS A 7 -2.47 29.18 33.96
N TRP A 8 -1.36 29.17 34.70
CA TRP A 8 -0.60 30.37 35.05
C TRP A 8 -0.09 31.08 33.79
N THR A 9 0.54 30.36 32.87
CA THR A 9 1.02 30.92 31.61
C THR A 9 -0.15 31.44 30.76
N ALA A 10 -1.23 30.67 30.64
CA ALA A 10 -2.44 31.11 29.94
C ALA A 10 -3.10 32.35 30.58
N TRP A 11 -3.00 32.49 31.90
CA TRP A 11 -3.50 33.67 32.63
C TRP A 11 -2.62 34.89 32.43
N LEU A 12 -1.29 34.72 32.42
CA LEU A 12 -0.32 35.76 32.08
C LEU A 12 -0.56 36.28 30.65
N ASP A 13 -0.77 35.35 29.70
CA ASP A 13 -1.01 35.66 28.29
C ASP A 13 -2.44 36.14 27.97
N GLY A 14 -3.34 36.18 28.96
CA GLY A 14 -4.73 36.61 28.78
C GLY A 14 -5.60 35.63 27.97
N GLN A 15 -5.18 34.36 27.88
CA GLN A 15 -5.88 33.29 27.17
C GLN A 15 -6.92 32.56 28.03
N LEU A 16 -6.92 32.75 29.35
CA LEU A 16 -8.00 32.28 30.22
C LEU A 16 -9.23 33.19 30.08
N SER A 17 -10.41 32.58 29.89
CA SER A 17 -11.66 33.32 29.76
C SER A 17 -12.83 32.65 30.49
N GLY A 18 -13.83 33.45 30.84
CA GLY A 18 -15.09 32.98 31.42
C GLY A 18 -14.90 32.21 32.73
N LYS A 19 -15.39 30.96 32.74
CA LYS A 19 -15.42 30.12 33.94
C LYS A 19 -14.02 29.67 34.38
N GLU A 20 -13.12 29.40 33.43
CA GLU A 20 -11.77 28.91 33.73
C GLU A 20 -10.93 30.00 34.43
N LEU A 21 -11.13 31.27 34.05
CA LEU A 21 -10.52 32.42 34.69
C LEU A 21 -10.96 32.53 36.16
N ALA A 22 -12.27 32.52 36.41
CA ALA A 22 -12.82 32.64 37.76
C ALA A 22 -12.41 31.46 38.67
N GLU A 23 -12.40 30.24 38.13
CA GLU A 23 -11.92 29.06 38.86
C GLU A 23 -10.42 29.14 39.18
N PHE A 24 -9.61 29.72 38.29
CA PHE A 24 -8.18 29.91 38.50
C PHE A 24 -7.88 31.02 39.51
N GLU A 25 -8.51 32.20 39.37
CA GLU A 25 -8.36 33.32 40.30
C GLU A 25 -8.80 32.95 41.72
N ALA A 26 -9.87 32.16 41.85
CA ALA A 26 -10.30 31.63 43.15
C ALA A 26 -9.35 30.57 43.73
N SER A 27 -8.52 29.93 42.90
CA SER A 27 -7.52 28.95 43.35
C SER A 27 -6.21 29.58 43.81
N LEU A 28 -5.99 30.87 43.50
CA LEU A 28 -4.80 31.60 43.91
C LEU A 28 -4.89 31.97 45.40
N PRO A 29 -3.83 31.70 46.19
CA PRO A 29 -3.83 32.02 47.62
C PRO A 29 -3.79 33.53 47.90
N ASP A 30 -3.19 34.31 47.00
CA ASP A 30 -3.17 35.78 47.04
C ASP A 30 -3.26 36.32 45.61
N LEU A 31 -4.44 36.85 45.27
CA LEU A 31 -4.70 37.41 43.94
C LEU A 31 -3.87 38.69 43.70
N GLU A 32 -3.74 39.54 44.71
CA GLU A 32 -3.06 40.84 44.58
C GLU A 32 -1.55 40.64 44.36
N ALA A 33 -0.94 39.70 45.07
CA ALA A 33 0.45 39.32 44.85
C ALA A 33 0.66 38.69 43.47
N ALA A 34 -0.25 37.80 43.03
CA ALA A 34 -0.19 37.19 41.71
C ALA A 34 -0.34 38.23 40.58
N GLU A 35 -1.20 39.23 40.75
CA GLU A 35 -1.33 40.33 39.80
C GLU A 35 -0.09 41.23 39.78
N ALA A 36 0.55 41.46 40.93
CA ALA A 36 1.80 42.19 41.00
C ALA A 36 2.90 41.45 40.23
N GLU A 37 3.02 40.14 40.45
CA GLU A 37 3.96 39.30 39.71
C GLU A 37 3.67 39.29 38.20
N LYS A 38 2.39 39.23 37.81
CA LYS A 38 1.97 39.37 36.40
C LYS A 38 2.41 40.70 35.80
N ARG A 39 2.23 41.81 36.52
CA ARG A 39 2.66 43.14 36.07
C ARG A 39 4.18 43.21 35.91
N ASP A 40 4.93 42.64 36.84
CA ASP A 40 6.40 42.60 36.76
C ASP A 40 6.89 41.71 35.61
N ALA A 41 6.26 40.56 35.38
CA ALA A 41 6.56 39.69 34.23
C ALA A 41 6.29 40.39 32.89
N LEU A 42 5.17 41.11 32.77
CA LEU A 42 4.87 41.91 31.58
C LEU A 42 5.87 43.05 31.38
N ARG A 43 6.27 43.72 32.46
CA ARG A 43 7.29 44.78 32.43
C ARG A 43 8.64 44.24 31.98
N LEU A 44 9.06 43.08 32.51
CA LEU A 44 10.28 42.40 32.10
C LEU A 44 10.21 42.00 30.63
N GLY A 45 9.09 41.42 30.19
CA GLY A 45 8.89 41.06 28.79
C GLY A 45 8.95 42.26 27.83
N ALA A 46 8.36 43.39 28.22
CA ALA A 46 8.45 44.63 27.46
C ALA A 46 9.90 45.15 27.38
N PHE A 47 10.61 45.16 28.50
CA PHE A 47 12.02 45.54 28.56
C PHE A 47 12.90 44.64 27.66
N LEU A 48 12.71 43.33 27.74
CA LEU A 48 13.45 42.38 26.89
C LEU A 48 13.17 42.61 25.41
N LYS A 49 11.90 42.84 25.03
CA LYS A 49 11.54 43.17 23.65
C LYS A 49 12.23 44.44 23.18
N GLU A 50 12.27 45.48 24.01
CA GLU A 50 12.94 46.74 23.67
C GLU A 50 14.45 46.56 23.45
N GLN A 51 15.12 45.79 24.32
CA GLN A 51 16.56 45.52 24.20
C GLN A 51 16.91 44.59 23.03
N LEU A 52 16.02 43.66 22.67
CA LEU A 52 16.25 42.70 21.58
C LEU A 52 15.83 43.24 20.20
N ALA A 53 14.82 44.12 20.15
CA ALA A 53 14.30 44.69 18.90
C ALA A 53 15.29 45.63 18.18
N THR A 54 16.44 45.94 18.80
CA THR A 54 17.46 46.79 18.20
C THR A 54 18.25 46.09 17.08
N GLN A 55 18.18 44.75 16.99
CA GLN A 55 18.81 44.02 15.89
C GLN A 55 17.88 44.06 14.66
N ALA A 56 18.01 45.10 13.84
CA ALA A 56 17.36 45.15 12.54
C ALA A 56 17.75 43.90 11.74
N LEU A 57 16.76 43.11 11.33
CA LEU A 57 16.98 41.97 10.46
C LEU A 57 17.56 42.50 9.15
N SER A 58 18.78 42.08 8.79
CA SER A 58 19.48 42.59 7.61
C SER A 58 18.73 42.36 6.30
N ASN A 59 17.74 41.46 6.29
CA ASN A 59 16.96 41.06 5.12
C ASN A 59 15.45 40.94 5.45
N GLU A 60 14.86 41.95 6.08
CA GLU A 60 13.44 41.96 6.48
C GLU A 60 12.48 41.60 5.32
N GLU A 61 12.76 42.10 4.11
CA GLU A 61 11.94 41.80 2.92
C GLU A 61 11.96 40.31 2.54
N PHE A 62 13.10 39.64 2.69
CA PHE A 62 13.22 38.21 2.40
C PHE A 62 12.40 37.38 3.38
N PHE A 63 12.48 37.68 4.68
CA PHE A 63 11.72 36.98 5.71
C PHE A 63 10.21 37.22 5.56
N SER A 64 9.82 38.47 5.27
CA SER A 64 8.43 38.84 5.07
C SER A 64 7.83 38.14 3.85
N HIS A 65 8.58 38.08 2.75
CA HIS A 65 8.16 37.37 1.54
C HIS A 65 7.98 35.88 1.81
N GLN A 66 8.96 35.22 2.44
CA GLN A 66 8.85 33.79 2.76
C GLN A 66 7.70 33.49 3.73
N LEU A 67 7.47 34.38 4.70
CA LEU A 67 6.38 34.22 5.67
C LEU A 67 5.02 34.35 4.98
N HIS A 68 4.84 35.37 4.13
CA HIS A 68 3.62 35.55 3.35
C HIS A 68 3.39 34.38 2.39
N GLU A 69 4.43 33.91 1.71
CA GLU A 69 4.34 32.76 0.82
C GLU A 69 3.92 31.49 1.58
N ARG A 70 4.49 31.26 2.77
CA ARG A 70 4.12 30.13 3.62
C ARG A 70 2.67 30.22 4.10
N ILE A 71 2.23 31.39 4.55
CA ILE A 71 0.84 31.61 4.99
C ILE A 71 -0.15 31.41 3.82
N ALA A 72 0.20 31.91 2.63
CA ALA A 72 -0.61 31.73 1.43
C ALA A 72 -0.74 30.24 1.07
N ARG A 73 0.38 29.49 1.07
CA ARG A 73 0.38 28.04 0.83
C ARG A 73 -0.46 27.28 1.85
N GLU A 74 -0.29 27.55 3.15
CA GLU A 74 -1.08 26.89 4.20
C GLU A 74 -2.58 27.21 4.09
N THR A 75 -2.91 28.45 3.72
CA THR A 75 -4.30 28.86 3.49
C THR A 75 -4.89 28.18 2.26
N GLU A 76 -4.13 28.07 1.17
CA GLU A 76 -4.54 27.33 -0.03
C GLU A 76 -4.73 25.84 0.26
N ASP A 77 -3.79 25.20 0.95
CA ASP A 77 -3.88 23.77 1.29
C ASP A 77 -5.08 23.50 2.19
N ARG A 78 -5.32 24.35 3.20
CA ARG A 78 -6.53 24.26 4.04
C ARG A 78 -7.82 24.50 3.26
N SER A 79 -7.76 25.25 2.16
CA SER A 79 -8.89 25.48 1.25
C SER A 79 -9.12 24.30 0.30
N ARG A 80 -8.04 23.66 -0.19
CA ARG A 80 -8.09 22.45 -1.02
C ARG A 80 -8.61 21.24 -0.24
N ASP A 81 -8.17 21.07 1.01
CA ASP A 81 -8.68 20.01 1.90
C ASP A 81 -10.14 20.21 2.28
N ARG A 82 -10.61 21.46 2.34
CA ARG A 82 -12.03 21.76 2.62
C ARG A 82 -12.92 21.67 1.38
N GLY A 83 -12.35 21.71 0.17
CA GLY A 83 -13.06 21.67 -1.11
C GLY A 83 -13.11 20.31 -1.81
N THR A 84 -12.19 19.39 -1.49
CA THR A 84 -12.19 18.02 -2.06
C THR A 84 -12.94 17.06 -1.14
N SER A 85 -14.24 17.33 -1.01
CA SER A 85 -15.17 16.40 -0.39
C SER A 85 -15.07 15.03 -1.08
N ASN A 86 -14.54 14.05 -0.33
CA ASN A 86 -14.51 12.61 -0.63
C ASN A 86 -15.90 12.00 -1.00
N TRP A 87 -16.96 12.81 -1.00
CA TRP A 87 -18.32 12.41 -1.30
C TRP A 87 -18.54 11.98 -2.75
N TRP A 88 -17.73 12.46 -3.71
CA TRP A 88 -17.94 12.15 -5.13
C TRP A 88 -17.00 11.05 -5.68
N THR A 89 -15.82 10.86 -5.09
CA THR A 89 -14.82 9.88 -5.54
C THR A 89 -15.10 8.47 -5.03
N ILE A 90 -15.55 8.32 -3.78
CA ILE A 90 -15.88 7.00 -3.19
C ILE A 90 -17.01 6.28 -3.94
N PRO A 91 -18.16 6.90 -4.26
CA PRO A 91 -19.23 6.21 -4.99
C PRO A 91 -18.84 5.83 -6.42
N ARG A 92 -18.04 6.65 -7.15
CA ARG A 92 -17.56 6.28 -8.49
C ARG A 92 -16.59 5.09 -8.45
N LEU A 93 -15.77 4.98 -7.40
CA LEU A 93 -14.87 3.84 -7.23
C LEU A 93 -15.66 2.54 -6.97
N VAL A 94 -16.70 2.61 -6.14
CA VAL A 94 -17.58 1.46 -5.88
C VAL A 94 -18.33 1.03 -7.14
N TRP A 95 -18.88 1.99 -7.90
CA TRP A 95 -19.59 1.69 -9.15
C TRP A 95 -18.67 1.13 -10.25
N SER A 96 -17.46 1.68 -10.40
CA SER A 96 -16.48 1.15 -11.37
C SER A 96 -15.97 -0.24 -10.98
N GLY A 97 -15.73 -0.48 -9.68
CA GLY A 97 -15.39 -1.82 -9.17
C GLY A 97 -16.50 -2.84 -9.41
N ALA A 98 -17.75 -2.47 -9.11
CA ALA A 98 -18.91 -3.33 -9.37
C ALA A 98 -19.09 -3.64 -10.86
N ALA A 99 -18.90 -2.66 -11.74
CA ALA A 99 -18.98 -2.85 -13.19
C ALA A 99 -17.89 -3.79 -13.71
N ALA A 100 -16.65 -3.64 -13.24
CA ALA A 100 -15.54 -4.52 -13.62
C ALA A 100 -15.77 -5.96 -13.14
N LEU A 101 -16.27 -6.13 -11.91
CA LEU A 101 -16.59 -7.45 -11.34
C LEU A 101 -17.73 -8.13 -12.11
N ALA A 102 -18.78 -7.38 -12.46
CA ALA A 102 -19.88 -7.90 -13.27
C ALA A 102 -19.39 -8.35 -14.68
N LEU A 103 -18.56 -7.54 -15.33
CA LEU A 103 -17.95 -7.88 -16.62
C LEU A 103 -17.10 -9.16 -16.52
N PHE A 104 -16.31 -9.29 -15.46
CA PHE A 104 -15.49 -10.48 -15.20
C PHE A 104 -16.35 -11.73 -14.99
N VAL A 105 -17.43 -11.64 -14.21
CA VAL A 105 -18.34 -12.77 -14.00
C VAL A 105 -19.02 -13.18 -15.31
N VAL A 106 -19.53 -12.23 -16.09
CA VAL A 106 -20.16 -12.52 -17.38
C VAL A 106 -19.19 -13.19 -18.34
N THR A 107 -17.97 -12.65 -18.48
CA THR A 107 -16.95 -13.22 -19.36
C THR A 107 -16.52 -14.62 -18.92
N THR A 108 -16.35 -14.85 -17.61
CA THR A 108 -15.97 -16.16 -17.07
C THR A 108 -17.08 -17.20 -17.28
N VAL A 109 -18.35 -16.83 -17.07
CA VAL A 109 -19.50 -17.73 -17.29
C VAL A 109 -19.63 -18.07 -18.78
N VAL A 110 -19.48 -17.10 -19.68
CA VAL A 110 -19.51 -17.35 -21.13
C VAL A 110 -18.36 -18.28 -21.53
N LEU A 111 -17.14 -18.04 -21.03
CA LEU A 111 -15.97 -18.85 -21.35
C LEU A 111 -16.11 -20.30 -20.83
N MET A 112 -16.61 -20.49 -19.61
CA MET A 112 -16.89 -21.82 -19.05
C MET A 112 -18.05 -22.50 -19.77
N SER A 113 -19.07 -21.75 -20.22
CA SER A 113 -20.18 -22.32 -20.98
C SER A 113 -19.76 -22.76 -22.38
N GLN A 114 -18.71 -22.15 -22.95
CA GLN A 114 -18.12 -22.58 -24.22
C GLN A 114 -17.18 -23.79 -24.06
N HIS A 115 -16.59 -24.00 -22.88
CA HIS A 115 -15.89 -25.24 -22.57
C HIS A 115 -16.88 -26.33 -22.18
N GLN A 116 -17.39 -27.07 -23.17
CA GLN A 116 -18.00 -28.37 -22.91
C GLN A 116 -16.95 -29.30 -22.25
N PRO A 117 -17.28 -30.04 -21.17
CA PRO A 117 -16.37 -31.01 -20.57
C PRO A 117 -16.34 -32.26 -21.46
N GLY A 118 -15.61 -32.18 -22.57
CA GLY A 118 -15.54 -33.24 -23.59
C GLY A 118 -14.16 -33.48 -24.19
N GLU A 119 -13.22 -32.54 -24.11
CA GLU A 119 -11.86 -32.73 -24.63
C GLU A 119 -10.88 -32.99 -23.49
N GLN A 120 -10.93 -34.23 -22.98
CA GLN A 120 -9.77 -34.82 -22.33
C GLN A 120 -8.63 -34.86 -23.38
N SER A 121 -7.65 -33.97 -23.19
CA SER A 121 -6.33 -33.96 -23.81
C SER A 121 -6.06 -35.07 -24.83
N GLU A 122 -6.14 -34.72 -26.11
CA GLU A 122 -5.78 -35.52 -27.31
C GLU A 122 -4.33 -36.04 -27.35
N TYR A 123 -3.54 -35.85 -26.28
CA TYR A 123 -2.12 -36.18 -26.21
C TYR A 123 -1.78 -37.26 -25.18
N LEU A 124 -2.77 -37.89 -24.54
CA LEU A 124 -2.52 -38.92 -23.54
C LEU A 124 -2.27 -40.29 -24.20
N THR A 125 -1.07 -40.42 -24.78
CA THR A 125 -0.44 -41.68 -25.18
C THR A 125 -0.46 -42.68 -24.03
N GLN A 126 -1.13 -43.81 -24.24
CA GLN A 126 -1.13 -44.94 -23.31
C GLN A 126 0.27 -45.58 -23.32
N ILE A 127 1.08 -45.29 -22.30
CA ILE A 127 2.42 -45.86 -22.16
C ILE A 127 2.29 -47.29 -21.64
N LEU A 128 2.33 -48.28 -22.54
CA LEU A 128 2.47 -49.68 -22.16
C LEU A 128 3.96 -49.98 -21.95
N ASN A 129 4.39 -50.07 -20.69
CA ASN A 129 5.74 -50.47 -20.32
C ASN A 129 5.81 -52.00 -20.25
N SER A 130 6.40 -52.66 -21.26
CA SER A 130 6.78 -54.07 -21.16
C SER A 130 8.28 -54.18 -20.93
N ARG A 131 8.67 -54.76 -19.78
CA ARG A 131 10.07 -55.09 -19.51
C ARG A 131 10.44 -56.33 -20.34
N VAL A 132 11.51 -56.23 -21.10
CA VAL A 132 12.10 -57.37 -21.82
C VAL A 132 12.73 -58.33 -20.81
N ASP A 133 12.62 -59.63 -21.07
CA ASP A 133 13.12 -60.72 -20.22
C ASP A 133 14.57 -60.45 -19.78
N PRO A 134 14.85 -60.39 -18.46
CA PRO A 134 16.15 -59.98 -17.92
C PRO A 134 17.33 -60.89 -18.30
N ALA A 135 17.09 -62.07 -18.88
CA ALA A 135 18.14 -62.93 -19.41
C ALA A 135 18.79 -62.40 -20.72
N ALA A 136 18.14 -61.50 -21.46
CA ALA A 136 18.64 -61.02 -22.75
C ALA A 136 19.40 -59.68 -22.68
N ASN A 137 18.94 -58.71 -21.86
CA ASN A 137 19.66 -57.45 -21.62
C ASN A 137 19.05 -56.71 -20.39
N PRO A 138 19.81 -56.46 -19.31
CA PRO A 138 19.27 -55.87 -18.08
C PRO A 138 18.90 -54.37 -18.16
N ASN A 139 19.27 -53.66 -19.24
CA ASN A 139 19.05 -52.20 -19.36
C ASN A 139 18.18 -51.78 -20.56
N ALA A 140 17.54 -52.73 -21.27
CA ALA A 140 16.70 -52.40 -22.42
C ALA A 140 15.25 -52.08 -22.00
N THR A 141 14.77 -50.89 -22.34
CA THR A 141 13.35 -50.49 -22.21
C THR A 141 12.77 -50.19 -23.57
N ILE A 142 11.57 -50.71 -23.86
CA ILE A 142 10.86 -50.49 -25.11
C ILE A 142 9.60 -49.68 -24.79
N TYR A 143 9.46 -48.53 -25.43
CA TYR A 143 8.26 -47.69 -25.39
C TYR A 143 7.52 -47.85 -26.70
N ILE A 144 6.23 -48.16 -26.62
CA ILE A 144 5.36 -48.32 -27.78
C ILE A 144 4.37 -47.16 -27.77
N PHE A 145 4.35 -46.40 -28.86
CA PHE A 145 3.37 -45.34 -29.09
C PHE A 145 2.44 -45.79 -30.21
N GLU A 146 1.17 -45.95 -29.89
CA GLU A 146 0.13 -46.27 -30.86
C GLU A 146 -0.78 -45.05 -31.02
N SER A 147 -0.89 -44.54 -32.25
CA SER A 147 -1.87 -43.50 -32.59
C SER A 147 -3.21 -44.14 -32.91
N LYS A 148 -4.29 -43.67 -32.28
CA LYS A 148 -5.63 -44.27 -32.40
C LYS A 148 -6.43 -43.80 -33.63
N ASN A 149 -5.90 -42.87 -34.45
CA ASN A 149 -6.61 -42.37 -35.64
C ASN A 149 -6.03 -42.94 -36.94
N ASP A 150 -6.95 -43.40 -37.81
CA ASP A 150 -6.96 -43.92 -39.21
C ASP A 150 -5.67 -44.24 -40.00
N ASN A 151 -4.48 -43.80 -39.61
CA ASN A 151 -3.20 -44.29 -40.09
C ASN A 151 -2.46 -44.95 -38.92
N LYS A 152 -2.56 -46.29 -38.83
CA LYS A 152 -1.90 -47.12 -37.82
C LYS A 152 -0.37 -47.01 -37.90
N VAL A 153 0.17 -45.95 -37.32
CA VAL A 153 1.62 -45.79 -37.13
C VAL A 153 1.93 -46.22 -35.72
N THR A 154 2.60 -47.36 -35.59
CA THR A 154 3.17 -47.84 -34.33
C THR A 154 4.63 -47.42 -34.29
N VAL A 155 4.97 -46.50 -33.38
CA VAL A 155 6.36 -46.11 -33.16
C VAL A 155 6.91 -46.91 -31.99
N LEU A 156 7.93 -47.72 -32.25
CA LEU A 156 8.69 -48.42 -31.22
C LEU A 156 9.95 -47.63 -30.91
N TRP A 157 10.04 -47.08 -29.72
CA TRP A 157 11.24 -46.42 -29.22
C TRP A 157 11.97 -47.34 -28.26
N THR A 158 13.17 -47.77 -28.61
CA THR A 158 13.96 -48.68 -27.79
C THR A 158 15.18 -47.97 -27.23
N GLU A 159 15.33 -47.98 -25.91
CA GLU A 159 16.45 -47.37 -25.21
C GLU A 159 17.25 -48.45 -24.48
N GLY A 160 18.58 -48.43 -24.59
CA GLY A 160 19.47 -49.38 -23.90
C GLY A 160 19.65 -50.76 -24.57
N LEU A 161 19.18 -50.95 -25.80
CA LEU A 161 19.56 -52.13 -26.61
C LEU A 161 21.02 -52.01 -27.05
N GLN A 162 21.81 -53.05 -26.78
CA GLN A 162 23.17 -53.18 -27.30
C GLN A 162 23.09 -53.34 -28.83
N SER A 163 23.86 -52.56 -29.59
CA SER A 163 23.82 -52.58 -31.06
C SER A 163 24.09 -53.99 -31.58
N LEU A 164 23.14 -54.57 -32.31
CA LEU A 164 23.37 -55.82 -33.03
C LEU A 164 24.48 -55.60 -34.08
N PRO A 165 25.49 -56.49 -34.19
CA PRO A 165 26.45 -56.44 -35.27
C PRO A 165 25.73 -56.50 -36.63
N ALA A 166 26.19 -55.71 -37.60
CA ALA A 166 25.58 -55.62 -38.94
C ALA A 166 25.50 -56.96 -39.68
N ASP A 167 26.25 -57.97 -39.23
CA ASP A 167 26.30 -59.31 -39.82
C ASP A 167 25.17 -60.26 -39.38
N TYR A 168 24.27 -59.83 -38.48
CA TYR A 168 23.16 -60.70 -38.04
C TYR A 168 22.04 -60.85 -39.07
N ALA A 169 22.01 -60.03 -40.13
CA ALA A 169 21.02 -60.09 -41.20
C ALA A 169 21.44 -60.98 -42.39
N ALA A 170 22.58 -61.67 -42.31
CA ALA A 170 23.08 -62.54 -43.37
C ALA A 170 23.20 -64.01 -42.90
N LYS A 171 22.08 -64.63 -42.51
CA LYS A 171 21.88 -66.07 -42.68
C LYS A 171 20.41 -66.47 -42.67
#